data_AF-A0A970F697-F1
#
_entry.id   AF-A0A970F697-F1
#
_cell.length_a   1.000
_cell.length_b   1.000
_cell.length_c   1.000
_cell.angle_alpha   90.00
_cell.angle_beta   90.00
_cell.angle_gamma   90.00
#
_symmetry.space_group_name_H-M   'P 1'
#
loop_
_entity.id
_entity.type
_entity.pdbx_description
1 polymer ?
#
loop_
_entity_poly.entity_id
_entity_poly.type
_entity_poly.pdbx_seq_one_letter_code
_entity_poly.pdbx_strand_id
1 'polypeptide(L)'
;MKLKEPQLDNLIQDIGRPKEATLLKEYFQMLPYYDFRVFVQITSFVYYLLTKQRWSVDEIIQKNNRLNIEKNVWQTVHQPMVQQENETNLSHHDPLFEKKFFQMIKEGNLDEIKKYEILHPTYGDFGLLSTDSQLRNQKNIGIVAIALATRAAIEAGLDSETAYSLSDLYIQRLEKMQAIAVVDSLISEAVIDFTQRVHRINCALYSKEIVHAKNYLYSHLYQHFSLGSLAKEVALHPNYLSRLFKKEVGKTLSAYLLEEKVKEAKRLIALSDYSLSEISSMLQFYDQSHFSRVFKKYAGFTPIEYKNQQGIKEF
;
A
#
# COMPACT_ATOMS: atom_id res chain seq x y z
N MET A 1 -12.78 27.47 -3.62
CA MET A 1 -12.09 28.03 -2.44
C MET A 1 -10.97 28.95 -2.93
N LYS A 2 -10.73 30.09 -2.29
CA LYS A 2 -9.59 30.97 -2.62
C LYS A 2 -8.28 30.20 -2.43
N LEU A 3 -7.35 30.30 -3.38
CA LEU A 3 -6.00 29.75 -3.22
C LEU A 3 -5.32 30.46 -2.05
N LYS A 4 -4.71 29.69 -1.14
CA LYS A 4 -3.91 30.27 -0.05
C LYS A 4 -2.57 30.74 -0.62
N GLU A 5 -1.94 31.75 -0.01
CA GLU A 5 -0.61 32.29 -0.38
C GLU A 5 0.41 31.20 -0.80
N PRO A 6 0.61 30.10 -0.05
CA PRO A 6 1.61 29.07 -0.40
C PRO A 6 1.28 28.32 -1.70
N GLN A 7 0.00 28.15 -2.00
CA GLN A 7 -0.45 27.49 -3.22
C GLN A 7 -0.28 28.40 -4.43
N LEU A 8 -0.39 29.71 -4.21
CA LEU A 8 -0.24 30.72 -5.24
C LEU A 8 1.23 30.90 -5.64
N ASP A 9 2.13 30.85 -4.65
CA ASP A 9 3.58 30.87 -4.88
C ASP A 9 4.05 29.67 -5.72
N ASN A 10 3.60 28.46 -5.36
CA ASN A 10 3.91 27.26 -6.14
C ASN A 10 3.38 27.37 -7.57
N LEU A 11 2.14 27.84 -7.75
CA LEU A 11 1.54 28.02 -9.07
C LEU A 11 2.31 29.02 -9.93
N ILE A 12 2.75 30.15 -9.37
CA ILE A 12 3.53 31.16 -10.08
C ILE A 12 4.91 30.63 -10.47
N GLN A 13 5.51 29.81 -9.61
CA GLN A 13 6.75 29.11 -9.90
C GLN A 13 6.59 28.12 -11.06
N ASP A 14 5.50 27.33 -11.07
CA ASP A 14 5.18 26.38 -12.15
C ASP A 14 4.88 27.07 -13.49
N ILE A 15 4.27 28.26 -13.46
CA ILE A 15 4.05 29.10 -14.66
C ILE A 15 5.39 29.59 -15.26
N GLY A 16 6.51 29.48 -14.52
CA GLY A 16 7.83 29.86 -15.01
C GLY A 16 8.04 31.37 -15.14
N ARG A 17 7.21 32.17 -14.46
CA ARG A 17 7.25 33.65 -14.50
C ARG A 17 7.43 34.29 -13.13
N PRO A 18 8.50 33.94 -12.38
CA PRO A 18 8.71 34.43 -11.02
C PRO A 18 8.92 35.96 -10.95
N LYS A 19 9.37 36.60 -12.04
CA LYS A 19 9.54 38.07 -12.11
C LYS A 19 8.21 38.83 -12.13
N GLU A 20 7.11 38.16 -12.47
CA GLU A 20 5.76 38.73 -12.54
C GLU A 20 4.92 38.33 -11.32
N ALA A 21 5.55 37.74 -10.29
CA ALA A 21 4.85 37.11 -9.16
C ALA A 21 3.86 38.05 -8.46
N THR A 22 4.26 39.30 -8.17
CA THR A 22 3.39 40.27 -7.51
C THR A 22 2.13 40.57 -8.33
N LEU A 23 2.30 40.78 -9.64
CA LEU A 23 1.20 41.09 -10.55
C LEU A 23 0.28 39.88 -10.76
N LEU A 24 0.84 38.67 -10.84
CA LEU A 24 0.08 37.43 -10.92
C LEU A 24 -0.68 37.16 -9.62
N LYS A 25 -0.09 37.43 -8.44
CA LYS A 25 -0.77 37.30 -7.16
C LYS A 25 -1.99 38.22 -7.08
N GLU A 26 -1.81 39.50 -7.41
CA GLU A 26 -2.89 40.49 -7.45
C GLU A 26 -3.99 40.06 -8.43
N TYR A 27 -3.60 39.64 -9.64
CA TYR A 27 -4.54 39.14 -10.65
C TYR A 27 -5.38 37.96 -10.13
N PHE A 28 -4.75 36.91 -9.61
CA PHE A 28 -5.47 35.73 -9.11
C PHE A 28 -6.33 36.02 -7.88
N GLN A 29 -5.95 37.00 -7.04
CA GLN A 29 -6.74 37.42 -5.89
C GLN A 29 -7.98 38.25 -6.28
N MET A 30 -7.91 38.96 -7.41
CA MET A 30 -9.02 39.76 -7.95
C MET A 30 -10.04 38.93 -8.73
N LEU A 31 -9.72 37.68 -9.11
CA LEU A 31 -10.64 36.86 -9.88
C LEU A 31 -11.87 36.44 -9.05
N PRO A 32 -13.10 36.63 -9.59
CA PRO A 32 -14.30 36.10 -8.96
C PRO A 32 -14.32 34.56 -9.02
N TYR A 33 -14.76 33.94 -7.92
CA TYR A 33 -14.85 32.49 -7.81
C TYR A 33 -16.26 32.04 -8.15
N TYR A 34 -16.38 31.22 -9.19
CA TYR A 34 -17.64 30.59 -9.57
C TYR A 34 -17.55 29.08 -9.36
N ASP A 35 -18.67 28.46 -8.99
CA ASP A 35 -18.79 27.00 -9.02
C ASP A 35 -18.59 26.51 -10.45
N PHE A 36 -17.97 25.33 -10.60
CA PHE A 36 -17.74 24.76 -11.93
C PHE A 36 -19.04 24.62 -12.74
N ARG A 37 -20.18 24.35 -12.07
CA ARG A 37 -21.49 24.31 -12.74
C ARG A 37 -21.91 25.65 -13.30
N VAL A 38 -21.68 26.74 -12.56
CA VAL A 38 -21.98 28.11 -13.02
C VAL A 38 -21.10 28.46 -14.22
N PHE A 39 -19.81 28.09 -14.18
CA PHE A 39 -18.91 28.25 -15.31
C PHE A 39 -19.43 27.50 -16.56
N VAL A 40 -19.79 26.22 -16.41
CA VAL A 40 -20.36 25.43 -17.51
C VAL A 40 -21.61 26.10 -18.06
N GLN A 41 -22.55 26.52 -17.20
CA GLN A 41 -23.77 27.22 -17.63
C GLN A 41 -23.50 28.52 -18.39
N ILE A 42 -22.57 29.35 -17.92
CA ILE A 42 -22.16 30.58 -18.61
C ILE A 42 -21.58 30.24 -19.98
N THR A 43 -20.70 29.24 -20.06
CA THR A 43 -20.11 28.84 -21.34
C THR A 43 -21.12 28.22 -22.30
N SER A 44 -22.05 27.39 -21.81
CA SER A 44 -23.18 26.86 -22.60
C SER A 44 -24.03 27.98 -23.16
N PHE A 45 -24.31 29.01 -22.34
CA PHE A 45 -25.11 30.15 -22.73
C PHE A 45 -24.41 31.00 -23.80
N VAL A 46 -23.12 31.32 -23.60
CA VAL A 46 -22.31 32.05 -24.59
C VAL A 46 -22.23 31.26 -25.91
N TYR A 47 -21.98 29.94 -25.84
CA TYR A 47 -21.95 29.08 -27.03
C TYR A 47 -23.29 29.10 -27.78
N TYR A 48 -24.41 29.04 -27.05
CA TYR A 48 -25.74 29.16 -27.63
C TYR A 48 -25.98 30.52 -28.30
N LEU A 49 -25.54 31.61 -27.67
CA LEU A 49 -25.67 32.95 -28.25
C LEU A 49 -24.96 33.05 -29.61
N LEU A 50 -23.78 32.46 -29.73
CA LEU A 50 -22.93 32.49 -30.92
C LEU A 50 -23.38 31.52 -32.02
N THR A 51 -23.76 30.29 -31.66
CA THR A 51 -24.00 29.20 -32.62
C THR A 51 -25.47 28.87 -32.84
N LYS A 52 -26.36 29.40 -31.98
CA LYS A 52 -27.79 29.03 -31.88
C LYS A 52 -28.05 27.55 -31.62
N GLN A 53 -27.02 26.78 -31.29
CA GLN A 53 -27.13 25.37 -30.90
C GLN A 53 -27.13 25.27 -29.37
N ARG A 54 -28.08 24.50 -28.83
CA ARG A 54 -28.12 24.17 -27.40
C ARG A 54 -27.35 22.89 -27.19
N TRP A 55 -26.40 22.91 -26.28
CA TRP A 55 -25.76 21.70 -25.78
C TRP A 55 -26.21 21.47 -24.34
N SER A 56 -26.51 20.22 -24.00
CA SER A 56 -26.74 19.84 -22.61
C SER A 56 -25.41 19.85 -21.83
N VAL A 57 -25.50 19.93 -20.51
CA VAL A 57 -24.33 19.80 -19.63
C VAL A 57 -23.62 18.46 -19.87
N ASP A 58 -24.39 17.39 -20.10
CA ASP A 58 -23.86 16.05 -20.37
C ASP A 58 -23.10 15.99 -21.71
N GLU A 59 -23.64 16.62 -22.77
CA GLU A 59 -22.98 16.71 -24.08
C GLU A 59 -21.68 17.52 -24.00
N ILE A 60 -21.66 18.59 -23.21
CA ILE A 60 -20.47 19.40 -22.97
C ILE A 60 -19.42 18.60 -22.21
N ILE A 61 -19.80 17.85 -21.18
CA ILE A 61 -18.88 16.98 -20.42
C ILE A 61 -18.32 15.88 -21.32
N GLN A 62 -19.18 15.24 -22.12
CA GLN A 62 -18.80 14.15 -23.01
C GLN A 62 -17.89 14.63 -24.15
N LYS A 63 -18.15 15.79 -24.75
CA LYS A 63 -17.29 16.37 -25.81
C LYS A 63 -16.01 16.98 -25.30
N ASN A 64 -16.03 17.63 -24.12
CA ASN A 64 -14.82 18.17 -23.50
C ASN A 64 -13.93 17.10 -22.87
N ASN A 65 -14.36 15.82 -22.93
CA ASN A 65 -13.67 14.60 -22.53
C ASN A 65 -12.27 14.82 -21.94
N ARG A 66 -12.20 15.42 -20.74
CA ARG A 66 -10.96 15.53 -19.96
C ARG A 66 -10.48 14.15 -19.50
N LEU A 67 -11.33 13.14 -19.66
CA LEU A 67 -11.09 11.71 -19.49
C LEU A 67 -11.15 10.99 -20.84
N ASN A 68 -10.60 11.58 -21.91
CA ASN A 68 -10.04 10.76 -22.97
C ASN A 68 -8.84 10.04 -22.35
N ILE A 69 -9.09 9.02 -21.50
CA ILE A 69 -8.08 8.00 -21.20
C ILE A 69 -7.73 7.53 -22.60
N GLU A 70 -6.57 7.95 -23.10
CA GLU A 70 -6.20 7.63 -24.47
C GLU A 70 -6.43 6.13 -24.60
N LYS A 71 -7.24 5.70 -25.58
CA LYS A 71 -7.37 4.28 -25.89
C LYS A 71 -5.99 3.65 -26.11
N ASN A 72 -4.98 4.49 -26.39
CA ASN A 72 -3.57 4.17 -26.38
C ASN A 72 -3.07 3.62 -25.05
N VAL A 73 -3.39 4.14 -23.86
CA VAL A 73 -2.78 3.62 -22.60
C VAL A 73 -3.02 2.10 -22.46
N TRP A 74 -4.25 1.64 -22.72
CA TRP A 74 -4.55 0.20 -22.72
C TRP A 74 -3.80 -0.56 -23.82
N GLN A 75 -3.65 0.01 -25.02
CA GLN A 75 -2.91 -0.60 -26.13
C GLN A 75 -1.38 -0.56 -25.95
N THR A 76 -0.85 0.50 -25.33
CA THR A 76 0.56 0.78 -25.04
C THR A 76 1.06 -0.08 -23.90
N VAL A 77 0.21 -0.43 -22.92
CA VAL A 77 0.55 -1.44 -21.91
C VAL A 77 0.62 -2.85 -22.52
N HIS A 78 -0.13 -3.14 -23.60
CA HIS A 78 -0.21 -4.48 -24.19
C HIS A 78 0.72 -4.72 -25.39
N GLN A 79 1.28 -3.70 -26.05
CA GLN A 79 1.98 -3.86 -27.34
C GLN A 79 3.53 -3.87 -27.32
N PRO A 80 4.25 -3.25 -26.36
CA PRO A 80 5.72 -3.38 -26.26
C PRO A 80 6.21 -4.24 -25.08
N MET A 81 5.43 -4.45 -24.01
CA MET A 81 5.94 -5.10 -22.79
C MET A 81 6.14 -6.62 -22.91
N VAL A 82 5.38 -7.29 -23.78
CA VAL A 82 5.51 -8.74 -24.04
C VAL A 82 6.87 -9.10 -24.67
N GLN A 83 7.57 -8.14 -25.29
CA GLN A 83 8.88 -8.38 -25.91
C GLN A 83 10.06 -8.18 -24.95
N GLN A 84 9.90 -7.39 -23.87
CA GLN A 84 10.97 -7.20 -22.87
C GLN A 84 10.92 -8.20 -21.70
N GLU A 85 9.77 -8.81 -21.43
CA GLU A 85 9.63 -9.84 -20.38
C GLU A 85 10.52 -11.07 -20.61
N ASN A 86 10.93 -11.35 -21.85
CA ASN A 86 11.76 -12.51 -22.17
C ASN A 86 13.27 -12.30 -22.03
N GLU A 87 13.76 -11.05 -21.94
CA GLU A 87 15.21 -10.77 -21.94
C GLU A 87 15.74 -10.17 -20.63
N THR A 88 14.86 -9.67 -19.76
CA THR A 88 15.25 -9.24 -18.40
C THR A 88 14.16 -9.60 -17.42
N ASN A 89 14.49 -10.39 -16.38
CA ASN A 89 13.66 -10.68 -15.20
C ASN A 89 13.36 -9.41 -14.36
N LEU A 90 12.95 -8.30 -14.98
CA LEU A 90 12.47 -7.07 -14.33
C LEU A 90 10.96 -7.24 -14.08
N SER A 91 10.63 -8.13 -13.15
CA SER A 91 9.26 -8.35 -12.73
C SER A 91 8.72 -7.06 -12.09
N HIS A 92 7.63 -6.51 -12.64
CA HIS A 92 6.83 -5.52 -11.93
C HIS A 92 6.42 -6.09 -10.58
N HIS A 93 6.46 -5.26 -9.52
CA HIS A 93 5.90 -5.50 -8.17
C HIS A 93 5.31 -6.90 -8.03
N ASP A 94 6.04 -7.84 -7.43
CA ASP A 94 5.37 -9.04 -6.97
C ASP A 94 4.29 -8.58 -5.96
N PRO A 95 2.99 -8.66 -6.26
CA PRO A 95 1.97 -8.14 -5.36
C PRO A 95 2.01 -8.83 -3.98
N LEU A 96 2.62 -10.03 -3.94
CA LEU A 96 2.92 -10.73 -2.70
C LEU A 96 3.85 -9.90 -1.82
N PHE A 97 4.88 -9.32 -2.42
CA PHE A 97 5.88 -8.52 -1.73
C PHE A 97 5.27 -7.29 -1.09
N GLU A 98 4.46 -6.52 -1.83
CA GLU A 98 3.82 -5.30 -1.32
C GLU A 98 2.93 -5.61 -0.12
N LYS A 99 2.10 -6.66 -0.21
CA LYS A 99 1.23 -7.08 0.90
C LYS A 99 2.01 -7.65 2.08
N LYS A 100 3.13 -8.36 1.84
CA LYS A 100 3.99 -8.88 2.92
C LYS A 100 4.65 -7.71 3.66
N PHE A 101 5.17 -6.74 2.92
CA PHE A 101 5.73 -5.51 3.45
C PHE A 101 4.72 -4.72 4.29
N PHE A 102 3.51 -4.54 3.75
CA PHE A 102 2.39 -3.93 4.45
C PHE A 102 2.05 -4.65 5.76
N GLN A 103 2.02 -5.98 5.74
CA GLN A 103 1.70 -6.79 6.92
C GLN A 103 2.79 -6.69 8.01
N MET A 104 4.07 -6.68 7.64
CA MET A 104 5.18 -6.53 8.59
C MET A 104 5.08 -5.21 9.38
N ILE A 105 4.73 -4.12 8.69
CA ILE A 105 4.50 -2.80 9.32
C ILE A 105 3.27 -2.87 10.23
N LYS A 106 2.16 -3.46 9.74
CA LYS A 106 0.90 -3.57 10.48
C LYS A 106 1.04 -4.38 11.78
N GLU A 107 1.95 -5.34 11.81
CA GLU A 107 2.25 -6.13 13.00
C GLU A 107 3.27 -5.47 13.93
N GLY A 108 3.94 -4.40 13.49
CA GLY A 108 5.02 -3.78 14.25
C GLY A 108 6.22 -4.72 14.46
N ASN A 109 6.49 -5.60 13.50
CA ASN A 109 7.55 -6.60 13.59
C ASN A 109 8.87 -6.04 13.05
N LEU A 110 9.62 -5.40 13.94
CA LEU A 110 10.88 -4.74 13.61
C LEU A 110 11.98 -5.70 13.13
N ASP A 111 12.00 -6.93 13.64
CA ASP A 111 13.05 -7.90 13.29
C ASP A 111 12.87 -8.42 11.87
N GLU A 112 11.63 -8.69 11.47
CA GLU A 112 11.34 -9.09 10.09
C GLU A 112 11.63 -7.96 9.09
N ILE A 113 11.36 -6.70 9.42
CA ILE A 113 11.72 -5.57 8.53
C ILE A 113 13.23 -5.39 8.40
N LYS A 114 14.01 -5.59 9.47
CA LYS A 114 15.47 -5.50 9.40
C LYS A 114 16.08 -6.63 8.57
N LYS A 115 15.64 -7.88 8.79
CA LYS A 115 16.03 -9.00 7.94
C LYS A 115 15.63 -8.74 6.49
N TYR A 116 14.42 -8.22 6.36
CA TYR A 116 13.84 -7.50 5.26
C TYR A 116 14.87 -6.79 4.35
N GLU A 117 15.31 -5.65 4.87
CA GLU A 117 16.24 -4.72 4.24
C GLU A 117 17.62 -5.31 3.98
N ILE A 118 18.10 -6.23 4.82
CA ILE A 118 19.38 -6.91 4.59
C ILE A 118 19.32 -7.80 3.34
N LEU A 119 18.21 -8.50 3.14
CA LEU A 119 18.01 -9.39 2.00
C LEU A 119 17.66 -8.64 0.72
N HIS A 120 17.05 -7.44 0.85
CA HIS A 120 16.61 -6.59 -0.25
C HIS A 120 17.11 -5.15 -0.05
N PRO A 121 18.42 -4.89 -0.23
CA PRO A 121 19.04 -3.60 0.10
C PRO A 121 18.61 -2.45 -0.83
N THR A 122 18.04 -2.78 -1.99
CA THR A 122 17.44 -1.83 -2.91
C THR A 122 15.96 -2.13 -3.05
N TYR A 123 15.11 -1.11 -2.87
CA TYR A 123 13.68 -1.16 -3.20
C TYR A 123 13.44 -1.19 -4.73
N GLY A 124 14.37 -1.76 -5.51
CA GLY A 124 14.37 -1.73 -6.98
C GLY A 124 13.32 -2.62 -7.64
N ASP A 125 12.63 -3.48 -6.88
CA ASP A 125 11.58 -4.37 -7.36
C ASP A 125 10.24 -3.65 -7.64
N PHE A 126 10.18 -2.33 -7.40
CA PHE A 126 8.99 -1.49 -7.61
C PHE A 126 8.79 -1.05 -9.09
N GLY A 127 9.55 -1.64 -10.02
CA GLY A 127 9.48 -1.32 -11.45
C GLY A 127 10.07 0.05 -11.82
N LEU A 128 10.10 0.35 -13.11
CA LEU A 128 10.65 1.60 -13.66
C LEU A 128 9.55 2.68 -13.79
N LEU A 129 9.41 3.50 -12.75
CA LEU A 129 8.48 4.64 -12.63
C LEU A 129 9.01 5.94 -13.27
N SER A 130 10.28 5.98 -13.68
CA SER A 130 10.85 7.07 -14.49
C SER A 130 11.93 6.50 -15.41
N THR A 131 11.74 6.67 -16.72
CA THR A 131 12.71 6.26 -17.75
C THR A 131 13.88 7.22 -17.88
N ASP A 132 13.68 8.48 -17.46
CA ASP A 132 14.61 9.58 -17.78
C ASP A 132 15.62 9.85 -16.66
N SER A 133 15.37 9.36 -15.45
CA SER A 133 16.27 9.57 -14.30
C SER A 133 16.12 8.47 -13.25
N GLN A 134 17.23 7.77 -12.97
CA GLN A 134 17.30 6.78 -11.90
C GLN A 134 17.02 7.38 -10.51
N LEU A 135 17.48 8.61 -10.26
CA LEU A 135 17.19 9.31 -9.02
C LEU A 135 15.70 9.63 -8.89
N ARG A 136 15.05 10.09 -9.97
CA ARG A 136 13.60 10.35 -9.97
C ARG A 136 12.82 9.06 -9.80
N ASN A 137 13.26 7.99 -10.45
CA ASN A 137 12.70 6.65 -10.26
C ASN A 137 12.72 6.26 -8.78
N GLN A 138 13.87 6.38 -8.12
CA GLN A 138 14.00 5.99 -6.71
C GLN A 138 13.16 6.87 -5.77
N LYS A 139 13.04 8.17 -6.06
CA LYS A 139 12.14 9.05 -5.30
C LYS A 139 10.68 8.63 -5.46
N ASN A 140 10.25 8.28 -6.67
CA ASN A 140 8.88 7.81 -6.92
C ASN A 140 8.61 6.51 -6.13
N ILE A 141 9.57 5.58 -6.13
CA ILE A 141 9.50 4.36 -5.32
C ILE A 141 9.37 4.70 -3.84
N GLY A 142 10.18 5.64 -3.34
CA GLY A 142 10.09 6.08 -1.95
C GLY A 142 8.73 6.67 -1.57
N ILE A 143 8.10 7.45 -2.46
CA ILE A 143 6.75 7.99 -2.24
C ILE A 143 5.74 6.84 -2.09
N VAL A 144 5.82 5.83 -2.96
CA VAL A 144 4.95 4.64 -2.88
C VAL A 144 5.16 3.90 -1.56
N ALA A 145 6.41 3.62 -1.19
CA ALA A 145 6.74 2.95 0.06
C ALA A 145 6.21 3.69 1.30
N ILE A 146 6.40 5.02 1.36
CA ILE A 146 5.91 5.86 2.45
C ILE A 146 4.37 5.85 2.50
N ALA A 147 3.70 5.95 1.36
CA ALA A 147 2.23 5.93 1.30
C ALA A 147 1.66 4.58 1.80
N LEU A 148 2.30 3.47 1.44
CA LEU A 148 1.91 2.13 1.91
C LEU A 148 2.16 1.96 3.41
N ALA A 149 3.33 2.39 3.90
CA ALA A 149 3.66 2.36 5.32
C ALA A 149 2.66 3.18 6.16
N THR A 150 2.27 4.35 5.66
CA THR A 150 1.28 5.22 6.28
C THR A 150 -0.06 4.50 6.44
N ARG A 151 -0.56 3.88 5.37
CA ARG A 151 -1.82 3.12 5.39
C ARG A 151 -1.73 1.92 6.35
N ALA A 152 -0.64 1.17 6.32
CA ALA A 152 -0.42 0.03 7.22
C ALA A 152 -0.43 0.46 8.69
N ALA A 153 0.23 1.58 9.01
CA ALA A 153 0.28 2.10 10.37
C ALA A 153 -1.09 2.56 10.87
N ILE A 154 -1.88 3.24 10.02
CA ILE A 154 -3.25 3.65 10.36
C ILE A 154 -4.14 2.42 10.63
N GLU A 155 -4.06 1.41 9.76
CA GLU A 155 -4.82 0.16 9.96
C GLU A 155 -4.41 -0.60 11.23
N ALA A 156 -3.17 -0.41 11.70
CA ALA A 156 -2.67 -0.98 12.95
C ALA A 156 -3.05 -0.13 14.19
N GLY A 157 -3.74 0.99 14.01
CA GLY A 157 -4.23 1.84 15.09
C GLY A 157 -3.36 3.07 15.38
N LEU A 158 -2.39 3.40 14.53
CA LEU A 158 -1.71 4.70 14.62
C LEU A 158 -2.71 5.81 14.26
N ASP A 159 -2.70 6.88 15.05
CA ASP A 159 -3.50 8.07 14.78
C ASP A 159 -3.25 8.61 13.36
N SER A 160 -4.33 8.93 12.65
CA SER A 160 -4.25 9.27 11.22
C SER A 160 -3.60 10.63 10.97
N GLU A 161 -3.84 11.63 11.83
CA GLU A 161 -3.18 12.94 11.72
C GLU A 161 -1.67 12.82 11.91
N THR A 162 -1.25 12.03 12.89
CA THR A 162 0.16 11.70 13.13
C THR A 162 0.78 10.96 11.94
N ALA A 163 0.08 9.95 11.40
CA ALA A 163 0.57 9.16 10.28
C ALA A 163 0.75 10.00 9.01
N TYR A 164 -0.23 10.84 8.66
CA TYR A 164 -0.12 11.73 7.50
C TYR A 164 0.95 12.80 7.69
N SER A 165 1.08 13.37 8.90
CA SER A 165 2.14 14.35 9.19
C SER A 165 3.55 13.75 9.01
N LEU A 166 3.74 12.48 9.39
CA LEU A 166 4.98 11.75 9.15
C LEU A 166 5.21 11.48 7.66
N SER A 167 4.17 11.03 6.95
CA SER A 167 4.22 10.84 5.50
C SER A 167 4.69 12.10 4.79
N ASP A 168 4.07 13.24 5.10
CA ASP A 168 4.42 14.54 4.51
C ASP A 168 5.86 14.92 4.81
N LEU A 169 6.32 14.75 6.06
CA LEU A 169 7.70 15.03 6.45
C LEU A 169 8.69 14.18 5.66
N TYR A 170 8.47 12.87 5.55
CA TYR A 170 9.38 11.97 4.85
C TYR A 170 9.38 12.23 3.33
N ILE A 171 8.22 12.46 2.71
CA ILE A 171 8.12 12.80 1.29
C ILE A 171 8.82 14.15 1.01
N GLN A 172 8.66 15.15 1.87
CA GLN A 172 9.36 16.43 1.71
C GLN A 172 10.89 16.30 1.86
N ARG A 173 11.37 15.42 2.76
CA ARG A 173 12.80 15.10 2.86
C ARG A 173 13.28 14.38 1.60
N LEU A 174 12.51 13.42 1.12
CA LEU A 174 12.79 12.60 -0.06
C LEU A 174 12.97 13.44 -1.32
N GLU A 175 12.07 14.41 -1.55
CA GLU A 175 12.15 15.31 -2.70
C GLU A 175 13.45 16.11 -2.74
N LYS A 176 14.02 16.46 -1.59
CA LYS A 176 15.27 17.25 -1.48
C LYS A 176 16.54 16.43 -1.71
N MET A 177 16.47 15.10 -1.67
CA MET A 177 17.65 14.23 -1.80
C MET A 177 18.24 14.26 -3.21
N GLN A 178 19.57 14.17 -3.33
CA GLN A 178 20.28 14.27 -4.61
C GLN A 178 21.13 13.04 -4.94
N ALA A 179 21.03 11.98 -4.14
CA ALA A 179 21.77 10.74 -4.33
C ALA A 179 20.91 9.53 -3.96
N ILE A 180 20.99 8.47 -4.78
CA ILE A 180 20.18 7.25 -4.64
C ILE A 180 20.42 6.58 -3.27
N ALA A 181 21.67 6.43 -2.84
CA ALA A 181 21.98 5.82 -1.54
C ALA A 181 21.33 6.55 -0.34
N VAL A 182 21.21 7.88 -0.42
CA VAL A 182 20.57 8.69 0.62
C VAL A 182 19.05 8.59 0.54
N VAL A 183 18.50 8.45 -0.67
CA VAL A 183 17.09 8.14 -0.89
C VAL A 183 16.74 6.79 -0.25
N ASP A 184 17.48 5.73 -0.53
CA ASP A 184 17.24 4.39 0.04
C ASP A 184 17.32 4.39 1.56
N SER A 185 18.33 5.09 2.10
CA SER A 185 18.48 5.24 3.56
C SER A 185 17.28 5.96 4.18
N LEU A 186 16.71 6.96 3.51
CA LEU A 186 15.54 7.68 4.00
C LEU A 186 14.26 6.82 3.91
N ILE A 187 14.12 6.00 2.86
CA ILE A 187 13.00 5.06 2.73
C ILE A 187 13.03 4.07 3.90
N SER A 188 14.19 3.46 4.16
CA SER A 188 14.41 2.57 5.30
C SER A 188 14.09 3.28 6.63
N GLU A 189 14.60 4.51 6.84
CA GLU A 189 14.31 5.31 8.03
C GLU A 189 12.80 5.50 8.24
N ALA A 190 12.08 5.86 7.18
CA ALA A 190 10.63 6.09 7.23
C ALA A 190 9.87 4.80 7.61
N VAL A 191 10.20 3.70 6.94
CA VAL A 191 9.55 2.39 7.16
C VAL A 191 9.79 1.89 8.58
N ILE A 192 11.03 2.02 9.07
CA ILE A 192 11.37 1.67 10.44
C ILE A 192 10.63 2.57 11.43
N ASP A 193 10.54 3.88 11.22
CA ASP A 193 9.81 4.79 12.14
C ASP A 193 8.32 4.42 12.22
N PHE A 194 7.65 4.21 11.09
CA PHE A 194 6.25 3.74 11.09
C PHE A 194 6.09 2.44 11.86
N THR A 195 6.97 1.47 11.61
CA THR A 195 6.92 0.16 12.28
C THR A 195 7.19 0.26 13.77
N GLN A 196 8.13 1.12 14.19
CA GLN A 196 8.44 1.34 15.60
C GLN A 196 7.24 1.96 16.33
N ARG A 197 6.49 2.85 15.68
CA ARG A 197 5.28 3.44 16.25
C ARG A 197 4.18 2.40 16.42
N VAL A 198 3.95 1.56 15.41
CA VAL A 198 3.03 0.42 15.53
C VAL A 198 3.47 -0.55 16.61
N HIS A 199 4.77 -0.84 16.70
CA HIS A 199 5.33 -1.69 17.74
C HIS A 199 5.04 -1.13 19.14
N ARG A 200 5.20 0.18 19.36
CA ARG A 200 4.88 0.83 20.64
C ARG A 200 3.40 0.70 21.01
N ILE A 201 2.50 0.81 20.03
CA ILE A 201 1.07 0.58 20.24
C ILE A 201 0.84 -0.87 20.69
N ASN A 202 1.46 -1.84 20.01
CA ASN A 202 1.37 -3.24 20.38
C ASN A 202 1.93 -3.53 21.79
N CYS A 203 3.05 -2.92 22.17
CA CYS A 203 3.61 -3.01 23.52
C CYS A 203 2.76 -2.34 24.60
N ALA A 204 1.91 -1.38 24.25
CA ALA A 204 0.96 -0.79 25.19
C ALA A 204 -0.29 -1.69 25.39
N LEU A 205 -0.65 -2.47 24.36
CA LEU A 205 -1.82 -3.36 24.38
C LEU A 205 -1.51 -4.75 24.96
N TYR A 206 -0.28 -5.23 24.79
CA TYR A 206 0.13 -6.59 25.11
C TYR A 206 1.42 -6.60 25.93
N SER A 207 1.55 -7.61 26.80
CA SER A 207 2.81 -7.91 27.49
C SER A 207 3.92 -8.25 26.49
N LYS A 208 5.18 -8.07 26.93
CA LYS A 208 6.36 -8.30 26.07
C LYS A 208 6.39 -9.73 25.54
N GLU A 209 5.99 -10.69 26.37
CA GLU A 209 5.92 -12.10 26.05
C GLU A 209 4.88 -12.39 24.97
N ILE A 210 3.74 -11.68 25.00
CA ILE A 210 2.68 -11.83 23.99
C ILE A 210 3.04 -11.13 22.68
N VAL A 211 3.67 -9.95 22.73
CA VAL A 211 4.23 -9.31 21.52
C VAL A 211 5.26 -10.24 20.87
N HIS A 212 6.20 -10.78 21.66
CA HIS A 212 7.21 -11.71 21.16
C HIS A 212 6.56 -12.98 20.58
N ALA A 213 5.56 -13.54 21.27
CA ALA A 213 4.84 -14.71 20.79
C ALA A 213 4.14 -14.47 19.45
N LYS A 214 3.51 -13.30 19.26
CA LYS A 214 2.87 -12.93 17.99
C LYS A 214 3.89 -12.83 16.86
N ASN A 215 5.02 -12.17 17.09
CA ASN A 215 6.10 -12.02 16.10
C ASN A 215 6.69 -13.40 15.71
N TYR A 216 6.88 -14.29 16.68
CA TYR A 216 7.33 -15.65 16.42
C TYR A 216 6.32 -16.44 15.58
N LEU A 217 5.04 -16.36 15.91
CA LEU A 217 3.99 -17.06 15.15
C LEU A 217 3.96 -16.63 13.69
N TYR A 218 4.12 -15.33 13.42
CA TYR A 218 4.15 -14.79 12.06
C TYR A 218 5.36 -15.28 11.26
N SER A 219 6.56 -15.19 11.85
CA SER A 219 7.81 -15.64 11.20
C SER A 219 7.86 -17.16 10.94
N HIS A 220 7.00 -17.94 11.60
CA HIS A 220 6.96 -19.40 11.51
C HIS A 220 5.66 -19.97 10.90
N LEU A 221 4.90 -19.16 10.14
CA LEU A 221 3.62 -19.61 9.55
C LEU A 221 3.75 -20.83 8.62
N TYR A 222 4.89 -20.95 7.92
CA TYR A 222 5.19 -22.04 6.97
C TYR A 222 5.84 -23.27 7.62
N GLN A 223 5.91 -23.30 8.95
CA GLN A 223 6.54 -24.39 9.71
C GLN A 223 5.53 -25.08 10.61
N HIS A 224 5.85 -26.31 11.03
CA HIS A 224 5.02 -27.03 11.98
C HIS A 224 5.02 -26.31 13.33
N PHE A 225 3.85 -25.87 13.78
CA PHE A 225 3.72 -25.17 15.05
C PHE A 225 3.74 -26.14 16.25
N SER A 226 4.47 -25.77 17.30
CA SER A 226 4.41 -26.42 18.60
C SER A 226 4.31 -25.37 19.70
N LEU A 227 3.30 -25.51 20.56
CA LEU A 227 3.17 -24.67 21.76
C LEU A 227 4.41 -24.79 22.65
N GLY A 228 5.04 -25.97 22.70
CA GLY A 228 6.25 -26.19 23.47
C GLY A 228 7.44 -25.38 22.93
N SER A 229 7.59 -25.29 21.60
CA SER A 229 8.65 -24.50 20.97
C SER A 229 8.45 -23.01 21.20
N LEU A 230 7.21 -22.52 21.01
CA LEU A 230 6.88 -21.12 21.28
C LEU A 230 7.10 -20.76 22.75
N ALA A 231 6.70 -21.64 23.67
CA ALA A 231 6.87 -21.44 25.11
C ALA A 231 8.35 -21.35 25.52
N LYS A 232 9.21 -22.18 24.90
CA LYS A 232 10.66 -22.08 25.09
C LYS A 232 11.22 -20.76 24.59
N GLU A 233 10.79 -20.32 23.40
CA GLU A 233 11.24 -19.07 22.80
C GLU A 233 10.93 -17.85 23.68
N VAL A 234 9.72 -17.81 24.25
CA VAL A 234 9.31 -16.70 25.13
C VAL A 234 9.65 -16.95 26.60
N ALA A 235 10.43 -17.99 26.91
CA ALA A 235 10.84 -18.38 28.26
C ALA A 235 9.67 -18.55 29.27
N LEU A 236 8.53 -19.09 28.81
CA LEU A 236 7.35 -19.35 29.65
C LEU A 236 7.00 -20.84 29.69
N HIS A 237 6.25 -21.24 30.73
CA HIS A 237 5.62 -22.56 30.73
C HIS A 237 4.42 -22.59 29.74
N PRO A 238 4.25 -23.66 28.92
CA PRO A 238 3.19 -23.75 27.91
C PRO A 238 1.77 -23.40 28.39
N ASN A 239 1.38 -23.92 29.56
CA ASN A 239 0.06 -23.65 30.15
C ASN A 239 -0.13 -22.18 30.54
N TYR A 240 0.94 -21.53 31.03
CA TYR A 240 0.88 -20.12 31.40
C TYR A 240 0.78 -19.26 30.14
N LEU A 241 1.61 -19.52 29.13
CA LEU A 241 1.56 -18.83 27.84
C LEU A 241 0.17 -18.93 27.20
N SER A 242 -0.44 -20.12 27.17
CA SER A 242 -1.79 -20.32 26.60
C SER A 242 -2.86 -19.48 27.32
N ARG A 243 -2.80 -19.42 28.66
CA ARG A 243 -3.71 -18.61 29.48
C ARG A 243 -3.48 -17.11 29.28
N LEU A 244 -2.22 -16.68 29.28
CA LEU A 244 -1.83 -15.28 29.10
C LEU A 244 -2.26 -14.79 27.72
N PHE A 245 -1.98 -15.57 26.67
CA PHE A 245 -2.36 -15.22 25.31
C PHE A 245 -3.87 -15.10 25.15
N LYS A 246 -4.64 -16.05 25.69
CA LYS A 246 -6.11 -15.95 25.65
C LYS A 246 -6.63 -14.73 26.43
N LYS A 247 -6.00 -14.39 27.55
CA LYS A 247 -6.38 -13.24 28.39
C LYS A 247 -6.15 -11.91 27.66
N GLU A 248 -4.99 -11.74 27.03
CA GLU A 248 -4.62 -10.46 26.41
C GLU A 248 -5.11 -10.32 24.96
N VAL A 249 -5.05 -11.40 24.18
CA VAL A 249 -5.43 -11.39 22.76
C VAL A 249 -6.92 -11.72 22.55
N GLY A 250 -7.60 -12.25 23.58
CA GLY A 250 -9.02 -12.59 23.54
C GLY A 250 -9.36 -13.90 22.81
N LYS A 251 -8.37 -14.56 22.21
CA LYS A 251 -8.52 -15.83 21.47
C LYS A 251 -7.39 -16.80 21.82
N THR A 252 -7.63 -18.09 21.61
CA THR A 252 -6.59 -19.11 21.86
C THR A 252 -5.46 -19.00 20.83
N LEU A 253 -4.25 -19.41 21.22
CA LEU A 253 -3.08 -19.46 20.32
C LEU A 253 -3.37 -20.21 19.01
N SER A 254 -4.01 -21.39 19.11
CA SER A 254 -4.37 -22.17 17.94
C SER A 254 -5.37 -21.44 17.04
N ALA A 255 -6.39 -20.78 17.62
CA ALA A 255 -7.34 -20.01 16.83
C ALA A 255 -6.69 -18.80 16.15
N TYR A 256 -5.76 -18.13 16.84
CA TYR A 256 -4.98 -17.03 16.28
C TYR A 256 -4.10 -17.50 15.11
N LEU A 257 -3.34 -18.57 15.31
CA LEU A 257 -2.47 -19.12 14.26
C LEU A 257 -3.25 -19.54 13.01
N LEU A 258 -4.41 -20.20 13.18
CA LEU A 258 -5.25 -20.58 12.05
C LEU A 258 -5.81 -19.38 11.31
N GLU A 259 -6.17 -18.30 12.03
CA GLU A 259 -6.62 -17.06 11.43
C GLU A 259 -5.51 -16.39 10.59
N GLU A 260 -4.29 -16.32 11.13
CA GLU A 260 -3.13 -15.79 10.40
C GLU A 260 -2.78 -16.66 9.18
N LYS A 261 -2.84 -17.99 9.30
CA LYS A 261 -2.68 -18.89 8.14
C LYS A 261 -3.76 -18.67 7.08
N VAL A 262 -5.00 -18.38 7.46
CA VAL A 262 -6.07 -18.08 6.48
C VAL A 262 -5.86 -16.73 5.81
N LYS A 263 -5.39 -15.71 6.54
CA LYS A 263 -5.02 -14.41 5.94
C LYS A 263 -3.91 -14.60 4.91
N GLU A 264 -2.90 -15.39 5.26
CA GLU A 264 -1.80 -15.70 4.35
C GLU A 264 -2.25 -16.55 3.16
N ALA A 265 -3.12 -17.54 3.37
CA ALA A 265 -3.71 -18.32 2.28
C ALA A 265 -4.49 -17.44 1.29
N LYS A 266 -5.29 -16.49 1.78
CA LYS A 266 -5.99 -15.52 0.91
C LYS A 266 -5.01 -14.74 0.04
N ARG A 267 -3.87 -14.34 0.62
CA ARG A 267 -2.81 -13.63 -0.09
C ARG A 267 -2.21 -14.48 -1.21
N LEU A 268 -1.82 -15.72 -0.90
CA LEU A 268 -1.26 -16.66 -1.88
C LEU A 268 -2.27 -16.97 -2.99
N ILE A 269 -3.54 -17.21 -2.66
CA ILE A 269 -4.59 -17.45 -3.67
C ILE A 269 -4.75 -16.27 -4.62
N ALA A 270 -4.64 -15.05 -4.12
CA ALA A 270 -4.90 -13.85 -4.93
C ALA A 270 -3.71 -13.42 -5.81
N LEU A 271 -2.49 -13.86 -5.50
CA LEU A 271 -1.27 -13.23 -6.00
C LEU A 271 -0.18 -14.21 -6.44
N SER A 272 -0.46 -15.52 -6.44
CA SER A 272 0.46 -16.55 -6.91
C SER A 272 -0.27 -17.59 -7.75
N ASP A 273 0.47 -18.34 -8.55
CA ASP A 273 -0.07 -19.45 -9.34
C ASP A 273 -0.09 -20.78 -8.58
N TYR A 274 0.19 -20.76 -7.27
CA TYR A 274 0.15 -21.97 -6.45
C TYR A 274 -1.25 -22.58 -6.43
N SER A 275 -1.31 -23.89 -6.61
CA SER A 275 -2.52 -24.67 -6.41
C SER A 275 -2.97 -24.63 -4.96
N LEU A 276 -4.26 -24.86 -4.71
CA LEU A 276 -4.80 -24.93 -3.35
C LEU A 276 -4.14 -26.04 -2.51
N SER A 277 -3.64 -27.09 -3.17
CA SER A 277 -2.91 -28.18 -2.52
C SER A 277 -1.52 -27.74 -2.08
N GLU A 278 -0.80 -27.00 -2.92
CA GLU A 278 0.51 -26.42 -2.59
C GLU A 278 0.37 -25.41 -1.46
N ILE A 279 -0.60 -24.49 -1.53
CA ILE A 279 -0.86 -23.50 -0.48
C ILE A 279 -1.18 -24.18 0.86
N SER A 280 -2.02 -25.22 0.85
CA SER A 280 -2.33 -26.03 2.04
C SER A 280 -1.08 -26.65 2.64
N SER A 281 -0.20 -27.20 1.80
CA SER A 281 1.05 -27.86 2.22
C SER A 281 2.08 -26.85 2.73
N MET A 282 2.28 -25.73 2.04
CA MET A 282 3.19 -24.66 2.42
C MET A 282 2.81 -24.09 3.79
N LEU A 283 1.52 -23.87 4.03
CA LEU A 283 1.01 -23.37 5.31
C LEU A 283 0.83 -24.48 6.35
N GLN A 284 1.35 -25.68 6.11
CA GLN A 284 1.39 -26.78 7.08
C GLN A 284 -0.01 -27.08 7.65
N PHE A 285 -1.03 -27.13 6.79
CA PHE A 285 -2.31 -27.72 7.13
C PHE A 285 -2.20 -29.25 7.02
N TYR A 286 -2.86 -29.97 7.93
CA TYR A 286 -2.81 -31.44 7.98
C TYR A 286 -3.23 -32.10 6.67
N ASP A 287 -4.32 -31.62 6.07
CA ASP A 287 -4.80 -32.05 4.76
C ASP A 287 -5.66 -30.93 4.12
N GLN A 288 -6.04 -31.14 2.85
CA GLN A 288 -6.86 -30.19 2.08
C GLN A 288 -8.28 -30.00 2.66
N SER A 289 -8.83 -31.03 3.33
CA SER A 289 -10.14 -30.96 3.99
C SER A 289 -10.10 -30.06 5.23
N HIS A 290 -9.03 -30.18 6.02
CA HIS A 290 -8.73 -29.33 7.16
C HIS A 290 -8.51 -27.90 6.70
N PHE A 291 -7.70 -27.68 5.65
CA PHE A 291 -7.52 -26.36 5.06
C PHE A 291 -8.85 -25.74 4.62
N SER A 292 -9.66 -26.47 3.84
CA SER A 292 -10.93 -25.96 3.32
C SER A 292 -11.92 -25.61 4.42
N ARG A 293 -12.02 -26.45 5.46
CA ARG A 293 -12.89 -26.20 6.62
C ARG A 293 -12.45 -25.00 7.43
N VAL A 294 -11.14 -24.88 7.71
CA VAL A 294 -10.58 -23.75 8.44
C VAL A 294 -10.74 -22.47 7.63
N PHE A 295 -10.39 -22.48 6.35
CA PHE A 295 -10.52 -21.33 5.47
C PHE A 295 -11.98 -20.86 5.43
N LYS A 296 -12.96 -21.76 5.23
CA LYS A 296 -14.39 -21.40 5.27
C LYS A 296 -14.81 -20.78 6.60
N LYS A 297 -14.34 -21.33 7.72
CA LYS A 297 -14.65 -20.82 9.06
C LYS A 297 -14.21 -19.38 9.26
N TYR A 298 -13.01 -19.01 8.79
CA TYR A 298 -12.44 -17.67 9.03
C TYR A 298 -12.68 -16.68 7.86
N ALA A 299 -12.90 -17.18 6.64
CA ALA A 299 -13.09 -16.37 5.45
C ALA A 299 -14.56 -16.18 5.06
N GLY A 300 -15.46 -17.05 5.52
CA GLY A 300 -16.87 -17.07 5.14
C GLY A 300 -17.18 -17.88 3.86
N PHE A 301 -16.15 -18.19 3.06
CA PHE A 301 -16.25 -18.91 1.79
C PHE A 301 -15.16 -19.98 1.71
N THR A 302 -15.33 -21.00 0.88
CA THR A 302 -14.30 -22.00 0.59
C THR A 302 -13.11 -21.37 -0.17
N PRO A 303 -11.92 -21.99 -0.14
CA PRO A 303 -10.77 -21.50 -0.93
C PRO A 303 -11.08 -21.38 -2.43
N ILE A 304 -11.84 -22.33 -2.98
CA ILE A 304 -12.26 -22.36 -4.40
C ILE A 304 -13.21 -21.19 -4.69
N GLU A 305 -14.25 -20.99 -3.86
CA GLU A 305 -15.18 -19.86 -4.01
C GLU A 305 -14.43 -18.53 -3.95
N TYR A 306 -13.46 -18.40 -3.04
CA TYR A 306 -12.63 -17.20 -2.93
C TYR A 306 -11.76 -16.97 -4.17
N LYS A 307 -11.09 -18.02 -4.68
CA LYS A 307 -10.30 -17.95 -5.93
C LYS A 307 -11.15 -17.51 -7.13
N ASN A 308 -12.35 -18.08 -7.26
CA ASN A 308 -13.29 -17.74 -8.32
C ASN A 308 -13.79 -16.29 -8.23
N GLN A 309 -14.03 -15.77 -7.02
CA GLN A 309 -14.42 -14.36 -6.82
C GLN A 309 -13.31 -13.38 -7.21
N GLN A 310 -12.04 -13.77 -7.10
CA GLN A 310 -10.92 -12.95 -7.54
C GLN A 310 -10.72 -12.96 -9.08
N GLY A 311 -11.54 -13.72 -9.83
CA GLY A 311 -11.45 -13.80 -11.30
C GLY A 311 -10.32 -14.70 -11.82
N ILE A 312 -9.67 -15.48 -10.94
CA ILE A 312 -8.54 -16.36 -11.27
C ILE A 312 -9.10 -17.71 -11.73
N LYS A 313 -9.25 -17.91 -13.04
CA LYS A 313 -9.62 -19.21 -13.63
C LYS A 313 -8.37 -20.08 -13.84
N GLU A 314 -8.46 -21.36 -13.51
CA GLU A 314 -7.45 -22.35 -13.87
C GLU A 314 -7.47 -22.56 -15.39
N PHE A 315 -6.28 -22.50 -16.03
CA PHE A 315 -6.06 -22.87 -17.42
C PHE A 315 -5.63 -24.32 -17.52
#